data_AF-A0A942GL56-F1
#
_entry.id   AF-A0A942GL56-F1
#
_cell.length_a   1.000
_cell.length_b   1.000
_cell.length_c   1.000
_cell.angle_alpha   90.00
_cell.angle_beta   90.00
_cell.angle_gamma   90.00
#
_symmetry.space_group_name_H-M   'P 1'
#
loop_
_entity.id
_entity.type
_entity.pdbx_description
1 polymer ?
#
loop_
_entity_poly.entity_id
_entity_poly.type
_entity_poly.pdbx_seq_one_letter_code
_entity_poly.pdbx_strand_id
1 'polypeptide(L)'
;MYAAIHTQSTRWQSLPDGGATGGLDDRFDFILISPSLANNNSKVKLINGSYTPYGNDGQHYDRSINDAGNSAVGQEIADALYYGSDHLPVYADFDFGLSSSVSVDPNITNEIVLYQNYPNPFNPNTTISYQLPSSSWVTLKVFDMLGREVTTLVNEFKQAGIYNCELRIDNGELSSGVYFYTIKTGFYSATKKMIFLR
;
A
#
# COMPACT_ATOMS: atom_id res chain seq x y z
N MET A 1 -29.70 -21.53 -5.83
CA MET A 1 -30.04 -21.02 -4.47
C MET A 1 -28.89 -21.13 -3.47
N TYR A 2 -27.80 -21.87 -3.78
CA TYR A 2 -26.71 -22.13 -2.81
C TYR A 2 -25.34 -21.52 -3.19
N ALA A 3 -25.25 -20.82 -4.33
CA ALA A 3 -23.99 -20.25 -4.84
C ALA A 3 -23.30 -19.25 -3.88
N ALA A 4 -24.07 -18.58 -3.02
CA ALA A 4 -23.54 -17.63 -2.05
C ALA A 4 -22.81 -18.28 -0.86
N ILE A 5 -22.98 -19.59 -0.67
CA ILE A 5 -22.48 -20.32 0.51
C ILE A 5 -21.75 -21.62 0.16
N HIS A 6 -21.90 -22.14 -1.05
CA HIS A 6 -21.17 -23.31 -1.53
C HIS A 6 -19.97 -22.85 -2.36
N THR A 7 -18.91 -23.65 -2.33
CA THR A 7 -17.85 -23.55 -3.33
C THR A 7 -18.03 -24.63 -4.38
N GLN A 8 -17.11 -24.73 -5.31
CA GLN A 8 -17.11 -25.79 -6.32
C GLN A 8 -15.68 -26.08 -6.73
N SER A 9 -15.43 -27.26 -7.29
CA SER A 9 -14.20 -27.44 -8.05
C SER A 9 -14.25 -26.52 -9.26
N THR A 10 -13.10 -26.03 -9.69
CA THR A 10 -13.01 -25.27 -10.93
C THR A 10 -13.28 -26.17 -12.15
N ARG A 11 -13.23 -27.49 -11.97
CA ARG A 11 -13.14 -28.47 -13.05
C ARG A 11 -13.90 -29.76 -12.78
N TRP A 12 -14.56 -30.25 -13.82
CA TRP A 12 -15.19 -31.57 -13.82
C TRP A 12 -14.19 -32.72 -14.09
N GLN A 13 -13.12 -32.44 -14.84
CA GLN A 13 -12.12 -33.44 -15.22
C GLN A 13 -10.80 -33.27 -14.46
N SER A 14 -10.17 -34.38 -14.13
CA SER A 14 -8.89 -34.39 -13.41
C SER A 14 -7.79 -33.94 -14.36
N LEU A 15 -6.95 -33.00 -13.92
CA LEU A 15 -5.76 -32.58 -14.64
C LEU A 15 -4.53 -33.33 -14.10
N PRO A 16 -3.40 -33.37 -14.85
CA PRO A 16 -2.17 -34.04 -14.42
C PRO A 16 -1.48 -33.43 -13.18
N ASP A 17 -2.03 -32.36 -12.63
CA ASP A 17 -1.56 -31.64 -11.44
C ASP A 17 -2.02 -32.29 -10.12
N GLY A 18 -2.86 -33.32 -10.19
CA GLY A 18 -3.33 -34.09 -9.03
C GLY A 18 -4.41 -33.41 -8.20
N GLY A 19 -4.93 -32.26 -8.61
CA GLY A 19 -6.06 -31.64 -7.91
C GLY A 19 -7.37 -32.35 -8.23
N ALA A 20 -8.30 -32.31 -7.30
CA ALA A 20 -9.54 -33.06 -7.40
C ALA A 20 -10.51 -32.41 -8.41
N THR A 21 -11.64 -33.05 -8.65
CA THR A 21 -12.74 -32.55 -9.49
C THR A 21 -14.01 -32.33 -8.68
N GLY A 22 -15.11 -31.89 -9.29
CA GLY A 22 -16.45 -31.89 -8.70
C GLY A 22 -17.26 -30.63 -8.98
N GLY A 23 -18.58 -30.74 -8.99
CA GLY A 23 -19.49 -29.62 -9.24
C GLY A 23 -19.70 -28.69 -8.04
N LEU A 24 -20.69 -27.80 -8.18
CA LEU A 24 -21.20 -26.90 -7.13
C LEU A 24 -21.77 -27.58 -5.88
N ASP A 25 -22.00 -28.87 -5.94
CA ASP A 25 -22.57 -29.70 -4.87
C ASP A 25 -21.55 -30.65 -4.23
N ASP A 26 -20.35 -30.77 -4.80
CA ASP A 26 -19.33 -31.72 -4.33
C ASP A 26 -18.31 -31.11 -3.37
N ARG A 27 -18.26 -29.77 -3.27
CA ARG A 27 -17.21 -29.07 -2.50
C ARG A 27 -17.73 -27.92 -1.66
N PHE A 28 -17.13 -27.83 -0.47
CA PHE A 28 -17.45 -26.81 0.50
C PHE A 28 -16.18 -26.30 1.19
N ASP A 29 -15.74 -25.10 0.82
CA ASP A 29 -14.62 -24.44 1.48
C ASP A 29 -15.16 -23.38 2.44
N PHE A 30 -14.85 -23.53 3.73
CA PHE A 30 -15.32 -22.63 4.77
C PHE A 30 -14.17 -21.85 5.40
N ILE A 31 -14.40 -20.56 5.65
CA ILE A 31 -13.56 -19.78 6.57
C ILE A 31 -14.15 -19.95 7.96
N LEU A 32 -13.49 -20.74 8.80
CA LEU A 32 -13.90 -20.96 10.18
C LEU A 32 -13.26 -19.89 11.08
N ILE A 33 -14.07 -19.23 11.89
CA ILE A 33 -13.61 -18.25 12.88
C ILE A 33 -13.90 -18.73 14.30
N SER A 34 -13.00 -18.39 15.22
CA SER A 34 -13.23 -18.64 16.64
C SER A 34 -14.48 -17.88 17.11
N PRO A 35 -15.33 -18.47 17.98
CA PRO A 35 -16.48 -17.76 18.57
C PRO A 35 -16.08 -16.45 19.26
N SER A 36 -14.85 -16.35 19.74
CA SER A 36 -14.32 -15.12 20.34
C SER A 36 -14.22 -13.95 19.36
N LEU A 37 -14.08 -14.21 18.05
CA LEU A 37 -14.11 -13.22 16.96
C LEU A 37 -15.54 -12.88 16.51
N ALA A 38 -16.52 -13.73 16.84
CA ALA A 38 -17.93 -13.51 16.56
C ALA A 38 -18.64 -12.67 17.64
N ASN A 39 -18.01 -12.51 18.82
CA ASN A 39 -18.51 -11.67 19.90
C ASN A 39 -18.07 -10.21 19.73
N ASN A 40 -18.93 -9.26 20.08
CA ASN A 40 -18.70 -7.80 19.92
C ASN A 40 -17.49 -7.22 20.69
N ASN A 41 -16.76 -8.04 21.46
CA ASN A 41 -15.62 -7.64 22.30
C ASN A 41 -14.25 -7.92 21.66
N SER A 42 -14.19 -8.51 20.46
CA SER A 42 -12.93 -8.66 19.73
C SER A 42 -12.51 -7.34 19.07
N LYS A 43 -11.19 -7.10 19.02
CA LYS A 43 -10.59 -6.01 18.25
C LYS A 43 -10.63 -6.26 16.73
N VAL A 44 -10.96 -7.48 16.32
CA VAL A 44 -11.10 -7.90 14.92
C VAL A 44 -12.49 -8.50 14.74
N LYS A 45 -13.25 -7.98 13.80
CA LYS A 45 -14.63 -8.36 13.52
C LYS A 45 -14.73 -8.84 12.09
N LEU A 46 -15.31 -10.03 11.88
CA LEU A 46 -15.72 -10.45 10.55
C LEU A 46 -16.84 -9.52 10.06
N ILE A 47 -16.72 -8.95 8.87
CA ILE A 47 -17.80 -8.18 8.26
C ILE A 47 -18.88 -9.18 7.84
N ASN A 48 -20.04 -9.10 8.50
CA ASN A 48 -21.13 -10.02 8.24
C ASN A 48 -21.59 -9.94 6.77
N GLY A 49 -21.73 -11.08 6.10
CA GLY A 49 -22.09 -11.16 4.69
C GLY A 49 -20.95 -10.90 3.69
N SER A 50 -19.70 -10.73 4.14
CA SER A 50 -18.54 -10.53 3.26
C SER A 50 -17.97 -11.81 2.64
N TYR A 51 -18.34 -12.98 3.17
CA TYR A 51 -17.88 -14.26 2.62
C TYR A 51 -18.30 -14.39 1.16
N THR A 52 -17.33 -14.59 0.28
CA THR A 52 -17.56 -14.70 -1.16
C THR A 52 -16.74 -15.83 -1.78
N PRO A 53 -17.38 -16.80 -2.45
CA PRO A 53 -16.70 -17.76 -3.30
C PRO A 53 -16.47 -17.15 -4.70
N TYR A 54 -15.24 -16.69 -4.95
CA TYR A 54 -14.90 -15.94 -6.16
C TYR A 54 -15.04 -16.80 -7.43
N GLY A 55 -15.79 -16.32 -8.42
CA GLY A 55 -16.05 -17.06 -9.66
C GLY A 55 -17.17 -18.08 -9.56
N ASN A 56 -17.87 -18.16 -8.42
CA ASN A 56 -19.06 -19.01 -8.30
C ASN A 56 -20.30 -18.26 -8.82
N ASP A 57 -20.85 -18.74 -9.93
CA ASP A 57 -22.05 -18.16 -10.54
C ASP A 57 -23.32 -18.97 -10.28
N GLY A 58 -23.21 -20.10 -9.59
CA GLY A 58 -24.37 -20.93 -9.27
C GLY A 58 -24.91 -21.78 -10.40
N GLN A 59 -24.27 -21.84 -11.56
CA GLN A 59 -24.80 -22.53 -12.75
C GLN A 59 -24.03 -23.82 -13.12
N HIS A 60 -22.87 -24.04 -12.52
CA HIS A 60 -21.94 -25.11 -12.90
C HIS A 60 -22.04 -26.36 -11.98
N TYR A 61 -23.25 -26.91 -11.86
CA TYR A 61 -23.47 -28.21 -11.22
C TYR A 61 -22.84 -29.31 -12.07
N ASP A 62 -21.98 -30.14 -11.46
CA ASP A 62 -21.21 -31.19 -12.15
C ASP A 62 -20.47 -30.72 -13.42
N ARG A 63 -20.04 -29.45 -13.45
CA ARG A 63 -19.38 -28.85 -14.61
C ARG A 63 -18.18 -28.02 -14.21
N SER A 64 -17.27 -27.85 -15.16
CA SER A 64 -16.15 -26.91 -15.04
C SER A 64 -16.67 -25.47 -15.10
N ILE A 65 -16.05 -24.57 -14.35
CA ILE A 65 -16.51 -23.17 -14.21
C ILE A 65 -16.40 -22.33 -15.48
N ASN A 66 -15.67 -22.84 -16.47
CA ASN A 66 -15.44 -22.23 -17.77
C ASN A 66 -16.24 -22.88 -18.89
N ASP A 67 -17.09 -23.87 -18.58
CA ASP A 67 -17.97 -24.54 -19.54
C ASP A 67 -19.19 -23.68 -19.87
N ALA A 68 -19.40 -23.34 -21.15
CA ALA A 68 -20.47 -22.45 -21.61
C ALA A 68 -20.46 -21.02 -21.01
N GLY A 69 -19.33 -20.59 -20.44
CA GLY A 69 -19.10 -19.25 -19.91
C GLY A 69 -19.58 -19.07 -18.47
N ASN A 70 -18.95 -18.12 -17.76
CA ASN A 70 -19.20 -17.83 -16.36
C ASN A 70 -19.85 -16.45 -16.21
N SER A 71 -20.90 -16.34 -15.40
CA SER A 71 -21.57 -15.04 -15.18
C SER A 71 -21.02 -14.24 -14.00
N ALA A 72 -20.20 -14.85 -13.13
CA ALA A 72 -19.53 -14.18 -12.01
C ALA A 72 -18.17 -13.58 -12.41
N VAL A 73 -17.47 -14.16 -13.40
CA VAL A 73 -16.18 -13.69 -13.90
C VAL A 73 -16.09 -13.79 -15.42
N GLY A 74 -15.25 -12.99 -16.06
CA GLY A 74 -15.01 -13.09 -17.51
C GLY A 74 -14.35 -14.41 -17.91
N GLN A 75 -14.48 -14.81 -19.18
CA GLN A 75 -13.96 -16.09 -19.70
C GLN A 75 -12.46 -16.29 -19.41
N GLU A 76 -11.64 -15.26 -19.63
CA GLU A 76 -10.19 -15.32 -19.35
C GLU A 76 -9.89 -15.63 -17.87
N ILE A 77 -10.70 -15.09 -16.95
CA ILE A 77 -10.56 -15.34 -15.52
C ILE A 77 -11.07 -16.74 -15.19
N ALA A 78 -12.18 -17.19 -15.77
CA ALA A 78 -12.70 -18.54 -15.59
C ALA A 78 -11.67 -19.60 -16.05
N ASP A 79 -11.02 -19.39 -17.18
CA ASP A 79 -9.95 -20.26 -17.68
C ASP A 79 -8.72 -20.23 -16.76
N ALA A 80 -8.32 -19.04 -16.30
CA ALA A 80 -7.21 -18.92 -15.34
C ALA A 80 -7.51 -19.64 -14.03
N LEU A 81 -8.73 -19.55 -13.51
CA LEU A 81 -9.17 -20.28 -12.31
C LEU A 81 -9.19 -21.79 -12.56
N TYR A 82 -9.66 -22.24 -13.74
CA TYR A 82 -9.69 -23.64 -14.15
C TYR A 82 -8.30 -24.30 -14.12
N TYR A 83 -7.29 -23.63 -14.69
CA TYR A 83 -5.92 -24.16 -14.73
C TYR A 83 -5.10 -23.84 -13.48
N GLY A 84 -5.48 -22.81 -12.73
CA GLY A 84 -4.69 -22.29 -11.61
C GLY A 84 -5.02 -22.89 -10.24
N SER A 85 -6.20 -23.46 -10.07
CA SER A 85 -6.64 -24.10 -8.82
C SER A 85 -7.63 -25.20 -9.12
N ASP A 86 -7.76 -26.18 -8.24
CA ASP A 86 -8.78 -27.22 -8.33
C ASP A 86 -10.04 -26.90 -7.49
N HIS A 87 -10.06 -25.74 -6.82
CA HIS A 87 -11.20 -25.21 -6.09
C HIS A 87 -11.29 -23.69 -6.26
N LEU A 88 -12.52 -23.15 -6.18
CA LEU A 88 -12.70 -21.70 -6.20
C LEU A 88 -12.06 -21.05 -4.95
N PRO A 89 -11.40 -19.88 -5.11
CA PRO A 89 -10.90 -19.15 -3.97
C PRO A 89 -12.06 -18.52 -3.18
N VAL A 90 -11.96 -18.58 -1.85
CA VAL A 90 -12.90 -17.93 -0.92
C VAL A 90 -12.21 -16.79 -0.19
N TYR A 91 -12.92 -15.68 -0.01
CA TYR A 91 -12.44 -14.56 0.80
C TYR A 91 -13.55 -14.05 1.72
N ALA A 92 -13.15 -13.35 2.77
CA ALA A 92 -14.03 -12.65 3.68
C ALA A 92 -13.30 -11.43 4.24
N ASP A 93 -14.05 -10.37 4.53
CA ASP A 93 -13.49 -9.11 5.00
C ASP A 93 -13.49 -9.04 6.53
N PHE A 94 -12.41 -8.48 7.09
CA PHE A 94 -12.25 -8.30 8.53
C PHE A 94 -12.05 -6.82 8.85
N ASP A 95 -12.87 -6.29 9.75
CA ASP A 95 -12.70 -4.98 10.35
C ASP A 95 -11.83 -5.09 11.61
N PHE A 96 -10.68 -4.41 11.59
CA PHE A 96 -9.73 -4.37 12.70
C PHE A 96 -10.00 -3.24 13.69
N GLY A 97 -11.11 -2.51 13.53
CA GLY A 97 -11.45 -1.35 14.37
C GLY A 97 -10.40 -0.24 14.31
N LEU A 98 -9.52 -0.28 13.29
CA LEU A 98 -8.56 0.77 13.02
C LEU A 98 -9.33 1.94 12.42
N SER A 99 -9.92 2.76 13.30
CA SER A 99 -10.11 4.19 13.00
C SER A 99 -8.75 4.87 12.96
N SER A 100 -7.91 4.44 12.02
CA SER A 100 -7.01 5.38 11.39
C SER A 100 -7.92 6.24 10.54
N SER A 101 -8.47 7.30 11.12
CA SER A 101 -8.74 8.50 10.34
C SER A 101 -7.40 8.93 9.75
N VAL A 102 -6.99 8.28 8.66
CA VAL A 102 -6.08 8.90 7.73
C VAL A 102 -6.95 10.00 7.15
N SER A 103 -6.88 11.18 7.78
CA SER A 103 -7.12 12.42 7.09
C SER A 103 -6.16 12.41 5.91
N VAL A 104 -6.59 11.82 4.81
CA VAL A 104 -5.97 12.03 3.51
C VAL A 104 -6.31 13.48 3.23
N ASP A 105 -5.44 14.37 3.71
CA ASP A 105 -5.37 15.70 3.12
C ASP A 105 -5.14 15.43 1.63
N PRO A 106 -6.07 15.81 0.74
CA PRO A 106 -5.93 15.54 -0.69
C PRO A 106 -4.66 16.13 -1.30
N ASN A 107 -3.93 16.98 -0.56
CA ASN A 107 -2.63 17.52 -0.94
C ASN A 107 -1.41 16.67 -0.54
N ILE A 108 -1.58 15.62 0.29
CA ILE A 108 -0.48 14.74 0.70
C ILE A 108 -0.53 13.46 -0.16
N THR A 109 0.41 13.33 -1.08
CA THR A 109 0.60 12.09 -1.85
C THR A 109 1.10 10.96 -0.94
N ASN A 110 0.87 9.70 -1.34
CA ASN A 110 1.37 8.52 -0.62
C ASN A 110 2.91 8.35 -0.68
N GLU A 111 3.64 9.35 -1.17
CA GLU A 111 5.08 9.30 -1.38
C GLU A 111 5.81 10.27 -0.45
N ILE A 112 7.04 9.88 -0.08
CA ILE A 112 7.98 10.81 0.55
C ILE A 112 8.59 11.67 -0.56
N VAL A 113 8.40 12.98 -0.48
CA VAL A 113 8.88 13.93 -1.49
C VAL A 113 9.81 14.94 -0.85
N LEU A 114 11.02 15.08 -1.39
CA LEU A 114 11.91 16.21 -1.13
C LEU A 114 11.76 17.20 -2.28
N TYR A 115 11.35 18.44 -2.01
CA TYR A 115 11.17 19.46 -3.04
C TYR A 115 12.47 20.23 -3.31
N GLN A 116 12.55 20.85 -4.50
CA GLN A 116 13.63 21.79 -4.80
C GLN A 116 13.49 23.01 -3.88
N ASN A 117 14.59 23.45 -3.27
CA ASN A 117 14.58 24.64 -2.44
C ASN A 117 14.19 25.88 -3.26
N TYR A 118 13.45 26.82 -2.65
CA TYR A 118 13.05 28.06 -3.30
C TYR A 118 13.25 29.26 -2.36
N PRO A 119 13.86 30.36 -2.83
CA PRO A 119 14.50 30.51 -4.15
C PRO A 119 15.75 29.62 -4.32
N ASN A 120 16.14 29.34 -5.57
CA ASN A 120 17.41 28.71 -5.93
C ASN A 120 17.88 29.21 -7.32
N PRO A 121 19.00 29.94 -7.46
CA PRO A 121 19.95 30.32 -6.41
C PRO A 121 19.35 31.21 -5.32
N PHE A 122 20.00 31.29 -4.15
CA PHE A 122 19.49 32.05 -3.00
C PHE A 122 20.55 32.91 -2.31
N ASN A 123 20.09 33.98 -1.65
CA ASN A 123 20.89 34.86 -0.78
C ASN A 123 19.97 35.74 0.11
N PRO A 124 20.08 35.73 1.46
CA PRO A 124 20.78 34.74 2.29
C PRO A 124 19.88 33.54 2.65
N ASN A 125 18.60 33.57 2.27
CA ASN A 125 17.58 32.64 2.73
C ASN A 125 16.97 31.79 1.60
N THR A 126 16.59 30.57 1.94
CA THR A 126 15.83 29.68 1.07
C THR A 126 14.96 28.76 1.92
N THR A 127 13.86 28.27 1.34
CA THR A 127 13.00 27.29 2.00
C THR A 127 13.19 25.93 1.34
N ILE A 128 13.46 24.92 2.16
CA ILE A 128 13.48 23.51 1.76
C ILE A 128 12.19 22.88 2.25
N SER A 129 11.37 22.41 1.31
CA SER A 129 10.11 21.74 1.61
C SER A 129 10.24 20.23 1.46
N TYR A 130 9.51 19.48 2.27
CA TYR A 130 9.37 18.03 2.12
C TYR A 130 7.99 17.55 2.60
N GLN A 131 7.61 16.36 2.16
CA GLN A 131 6.35 15.72 2.51
C GLN A 131 6.59 14.32 3.06
N LEU A 132 5.81 13.97 4.08
CA LEU A 132 5.77 12.63 4.68
C LEU A 132 4.35 12.05 4.56
N PRO A 133 4.18 10.84 3.98
CA PRO A 133 2.89 10.16 3.91
C PRO A 133 2.51 9.48 5.24
N SER A 134 3.48 9.25 6.12
CA SER A 134 3.29 8.63 7.43
C SER A 134 4.28 9.20 8.44
N SER A 135 3.94 9.12 9.73
CA SER A 135 4.76 9.62 10.82
C SER A 135 6.09 8.85 10.91
N SER A 136 7.21 9.55 10.93
CA SER A 136 8.54 8.95 10.96
C SER A 136 9.59 9.86 11.59
N TRP A 137 10.73 9.28 11.97
CA TRP A 137 11.90 10.07 12.33
C TRP A 137 12.56 10.64 11.08
N VAL A 138 12.72 11.96 11.02
CA VAL A 138 13.29 12.66 9.87
C VAL A 138 14.60 13.32 10.24
N THR A 139 15.59 13.15 9.37
CA THR A 139 16.81 13.96 9.38
C THR A 139 16.91 14.75 8.08
N LEU A 140 17.05 16.07 8.16
CA LEU A 140 17.32 16.95 7.03
C LEU A 140 18.63 17.69 7.30
N LYS A 141 19.64 17.42 6.48
CA LYS A 141 21.00 17.94 6.67
C LYS A 141 21.53 18.60 5.42
N VAL A 142 22.36 19.62 5.59
CA VAL A 142 23.03 20.36 4.52
C VAL A 142 24.51 20.00 4.52
N PHE A 143 25.08 19.84 3.32
CA PHE A 143 26.45 19.44 3.07
C PHE A 143 27.10 20.35 2.02
N ASP A 144 28.41 20.51 2.12
CA ASP A 144 29.21 21.14 1.07
C ASP A 144 29.60 20.14 -0.05
N MET A 145 30.35 20.60 -1.06
CA MET A 145 30.80 19.76 -2.18
C MET A 145 31.75 18.62 -1.77
N LEU A 146 32.36 18.70 -0.59
CA LEU A 146 33.24 17.65 -0.05
C LEU A 146 32.44 16.66 0.83
N GLY A 147 31.13 16.85 0.96
CA GLY A 147 30.27 16.02 1.81
C GLY A 147 30.40 16.35 3.30
N ARG A 148 31.02 17.46 3.68
CA ARG A 148 31.09 17.90 5.07
C ARG A 148 29.75 18.45 5.49
N GLU A 149 29.24 18.01 6.63
CA GLU A 149 27.99 18.53 7.20
C GLU A 149 28.19 20.00 7.57
N VAL A 150 27.33 20.85 7.02
CA VAL A 150 27.30 22.28 7.28
C VAL A 150 26.33 22.58 8.42
N THR A 151 25.12 22.01 8.36
CA THR A 151 24.11 22.16 9.39
C THR A 151 23.04 21.06 9.32
N THR A 152 22.36 20.82 10.44
CA THR A 152 21.20 19.95 10.53
C THR A 152 19.96 20.83 10.73
N LEU A 153 19.02 20.79 9.78
CA LEU A 153 17.77 21.57 9.82
C LEU A 153 16.65 20.85 10.59
N VAL A 154 16.62 19.52 10.49
CA VAL A 154 15.63 18.68 11.17
C VAL A 154 16.32 17.41 11.67
N ASN A 155 16.04 17.01 12.89
CA ASN A 155 16.42 15.71 13.45
C ASN A 155 15.45 15.31 14.56
N GLU A 156 14.22 14.97 14.18
CA GLU A 156 13.15 14.69 15.14
C GLU A 156 12.06 13.82 14.51
N PHE A 157 11.17 13.31 15.36
CA PHE A 157 9.96 12.63 14.92
C PHE A 157 8.94 13.64 14.38
N LYS A 158 8.47 13.42 13.16
CA LYS A 158 7.44 14.23 12.50
C LYS A 158 6.21 13.37 12.21
N GLN A 159 5.04 14.00 12.24
CA GLN A 159 3.79 13.36 11.81
C GLN A 159 3.69 13.36 10.27
N ALA A 160 2.70 12.67 9.71
CA ALA A 160 2.37 12.83 8.29
C ALA A 160 2.01 14.28 8.00
N GLY A 161 2.53 14.83 6.89
CA GLY A 161 2.38 16.26 6.61
C GLY A 161 3.38 16.81 5.60
N ILE A 162 3.14 18.06 5.20
CA ILE A 162 4.08 18.89 4.43
C ILE A 162 4.78 19.84 5.39
N TYR A 163 6.10 19.93 5.28
CA TYR A 163 6.94 20.74 6.14
C TYR A 163 7.79 21.70 5.30
N ASN A 164 7.96 22.91 5.82
CA ASN A 164 8.80 23.95 5.24
C ASN A 164 9.90 24.30 6.25
N CYS A 165 11.16 24.14 5.84
CA CYS A 165 12.32 24.45 6.65
C CYS A 165 13.06 25.64 6.06
N GLU A 166 13.16 26.73 6.80
CA GLU A 166 13.97 27.87 6.40
C GLU A 166 15.44 27.59 6.66
N LEU A 167 16.26 27.79 5.63
CA LEU A 167 17.71 27.83 5.73
C LEU A 167 18.14 29.28 5.52
N ARG A 168 18.91 29.79 6.47
CA ARG A 168 19.56 31.10 6.38
C ARG A 168 21.07 30.90 6.51
N ILE A 169 21.83 31.49 5.60
CA ILE A 169 23.29 31.55 5.66
C ILE A 169 23.68 32.99 5.97
N ASP A 170 24.26 33.22 7.15
CA ASP A 170 24.72 34.56 7.52
C ASP A 170 26.07 34.90 6.85
N ASN A 171 26.26 36.20 6.61
CA ASN A 171 27.43 36.73 5.91
C ASN A 171 28.73 36.43 6.67
N GLY A 172 29.49 35.43 6.22
CA GLY A 172 30.79 35.07 6.79
C GLY A 172 31.01 33.57 6.94
N GLU A 173 29.93 32.78 7.01
CA GLU A 173 30.03 31.36 7.34
C GLU A 173 30.37 30.47 6.15
N LEU A 174 29.97 30.87 4.93
CA LEU A 174 30.05 30.03 3.74
C LEU A 174 30.39 30.86 2.48
N SER A 175 31.08 30.24 1.53
CA SER A 175 31.42 30.81 0.22
C SER A 175 30.28 30.60 -0.78
N SER A 176 30.14 31.50 -1.77
CA SER A 176 29.28 31.25 -2.93
C SER A 176 29.63 29.90 -3.57
N GLY A 177 28.64 29.07 -3.87
CA GLY A 177 28.90 27.74 -4.38
C GLY A 177 27.71 26.78 -4.36
N VAL A 178 27.99 25.54 -4.72
CA VAL A 178 27.02 24.46 -4.72
C VAL A 178 27.03 23.77 -3.36
N TYR A 179 25.83 23.56 -2.83
CA TYR A 179 25.58 22.81 -1.61
C TYR A 179 24.56 21.72 -1.89
N PHE A 180 24.52 20.72 -1.01
CA PHE A 180 23.57 19.61 -1.11
C PHE A 180 22.77 19.53 0.18
N TYR A 181 21.50 19.17 0.07
CA TYR A 181 20.69 18.84 1.23
C TYR A 181 20.11 17.45 1.06
N THR A 182 20.17 16.66 2.12
CA THR A 182 19.72 15.27 2.15
C THR A 182 18.68 15.08 3.23
N ILE A 183 17.54 14.51 2.85
CA ILE A 183 16.54 14.01 3.79
C ILE A 183 16.74 12.50 3.96
N LYS A 184 16.65 12.00 5.19
CA LYS A 184 16.52 10.57 5.50
C LYS A 184 15.35 10.32 6.43
N THR A 185 14.59 9.27 6.14
CA THR A 185 13.47 8.78 6.95
C THR A 185 13.35 7.27 6.77
N GLY A 186 13.56 6.49 7.85
CA GLY A 186 13.60 5.03 7.78
C GLY A 186 14.59 4.53 6.72
N PHE A 187 14.09 3.81 5.72
CA PHE A 187 14.90 3.28 4.60
C PHE A 187 14.98 4.23 3.39
N TYR A 188 14.30 5.38 3.43
CA TYR A 188 14.33 6.36 2.35
C TYR A 188 15.41 7.42 2.57
N SER A 189 16.11 7.77 1.49
CA SER A 189 17.08 8.86 1.44
C SER A 189 16.96 9.57 0.09
N ALA A 190 16.89 10.90 0.11
CA ALA A 190 16.91 11.70 -1.11
C ALA A 190 17.78 12.94 -0.92
N THR A 191 18.48 13.33 -2.00
CA THR A 191 19.41 14.46 -1.99
C THR A 191 19.10 15.39 -3.15
N LYS A 192 19.17 16.69 -2.89
CA LYS A 192 19.05 17.73 -3.92
C LYS A 192 20.18 18.75 -3.78
N LYS A 193 20.49 19.42 -4.89
CA LYS A 193 21.51 20.47 -4.97
C LYS A 193 20.86 21.85 -4.83
N MET A 194 21.58 22.79 -4.25
CA MET A 194 21.23 24.21 -4.17
C MET A 194 22.46 25.09 -4.43
N ILE A 195 22.23 26.34 -4.82
CA ILE A 195 23.28 27.30 -5.14
C ILE A 195 23.13 28.51 -4.22
N PHE A 196 24.15 28.76 -3.40
CA PHE A 196 24.24 29.95 -2.56
C PHE A 196 25.05 31.03 -3.29
N LEU A 197 24.55 32.26 -3.30
CA LEU A 197 25.24 33.42 -3.84
C LEU A 197 25.54 34.39 -2.69
N ARG A 198 26.76 34.90 -2.64
CA ARG A 198 27.18 36.01 -1.80
C ARG A 198 27.58 37.19 -2.68
#